data_AF-A0AAJ4PBM6-F1
#
_entry.id   AF-A0AAJ4PBM6-F1
#
_cell.length_a   1.000
_cell.length_b   1.000
_cell.length_c   1.000
_cell.angle_alpha   90.00
_cell.angle_beta   90.00
_cell.angle_gamma   90.00
#
_symmetry.space_group_name_H-M   'P 1'
#
loop_
_entity.id
_entity.type
_entity.pdbx_description
1 polymer ?
#
loop_
_entity_poly.entity_id
_entity_poly.type
_entity_poly.pdbx_seq_one_letter_code
_entity_poly.pdbx_strand_id
1 'polypeptide(L)'
;MITLPEILDKKTIKQLKKGKFHYNGAKLTMTYKQIKDRLGDALNDKPSSDYPGNKMFTAKDYPEEITFGFAGKPKWKKNQLKLITIDYNHLDRFYDLKAKDIRKVWGKPDKKKKNSFDWDDEGIFDTYTYRYGHTWLWFDKEKNLFAMTYLNRKLQKKWGEI
;
A
#
# COMPACT_ATOMS: atom_id res chain seq x y z
N MET A 1 12.81 -7.06 11.34
CA MET A 1 11.44 -7.07 11.88
C MET A 1 10.68 -5.87 11.33
N ILE A 2 9.92 -6.19 10.31
CA ILE A 2 8.97 -5.34 9.59
C ILE A 2 7.62 -5.41 10.33
N THR A 3 7.09 -4.25 10.76
CA THR A 3 5.85 -4.18 11.53
C THR A 3 4.76 -3.46 10.76
N LEU A 4 3.54 -4.02 10.77
CA LEU A 4 2.36 -3.36 10.20
C LEU A 4 2.07 -2.04 10.92
N PRO A 5 1.49 -1.04 10.23
CA PRO A 5 1.02 0.16 10.89
C PRO A 5 -0.13 -0.16 11.84
N GLU A 6 -0.12 0.47 13.02
CA GLU A 6 -1.23 0.45 13.98
C GLU A 6 -2.43 1.25 13.47
N ILE A 7 -3.26 0.62 12.63
CA ILE A 7 -4.34 1.30 11.91
C ILE A 7 -5.52 1.72 12.80
N LEU A 8 -5.53 1.38 14.09
CA LEU A 8 -6.52 1.85 15.05
C LEU A 8 -5.98 2.99 15.95
N ASP A 9 -4.67 3.26 15.91
CA ASP A 9 -4.07 4.34 16.68
C ASP A 9 -4.29 5.71 16.01
N LYS A 10 -4.81 6.67 16.78
CA LYS A 10 -5.15 8.02 16.28
C LYS A 10 -3.94 8.75 15.71
N LYS A 11 -2.75 8.59 16.30
CA LYS A 11 -1.53 9.27 15.84
C LYS A 11 -1.07 8.70 14.50
N THR A 12 -1.06 7.38 14.38
CA THR A 12 -0.73 6.65 13.15
C THR A 12 -1.70 6.98 12.03
N ILE A 13 -3.01 6.95 12.29
CA ILE A 13 -4.06 7.36 11.34
C ILE A 13 -3.83 8.79 10.83
N LYS A 14 -3.50 9.73 11.73
CA LYS A 14 -3.23 11.13 11.35
C LYS A 14 -2.01 11.25 10.43
N GLN A 15 -0.96 10.47 10.68
CA GLN A 15 0.24 10.46 9.83
C GLN A 15 -0.04 9.84 8.46
N LEU A 16 -0.73 8.70 8.44
CA LEU A 16 -1.16 7.99 7.23
C LEU A 16 -2.05 8.87 6.35
N LYS A 17 -3.05 9.56 6.92
CA LYS A 17 -3.90 10.51 6.18
C LYS A 17 -3.11 11.66 5.57
N LYS A 18 -2.09 12.18 6.27
CA LYS A 18 -1.29 13.34 5.87
C LYS A 18 -0.09 13.00 4.98
N GLY A 19 0.15 11.72 4.66
CA GLY A 19 1.33 11.33 3.88
C GLY A 19 2.65 11.52 4.66
N LYS A 20 2.61 11.45 6.00
CA LYS A 20 3.76 11.64 6.90
C LYS A 20 4.17 10.37 7.65
N PHE A 21 3.49 9.25 7.39
CA PHE A 21 3.86 7.96 7.97
C PHE A 21 5.17 7.47 7.35
N HIS A 22 6.02 6.89 8.19
CA HIS A 22 7.25 6.24 7.77
C HIS A 22 7.22 4.78 8.24
N TYR A 23 7.42 3.87 7.32
CA TYR A 23 7.45 2.44 7.61
C TYR A 23 8.91 2.01 7.77
N ASN A 24 9.37 1.62 8.96
CA ASN A 24 10.80 1.31 9.21
C ASN A 24 11.75 2.38 8.60
N GLY A 25 11.36 3.64 8.76
CA GLY A 25 12.04 4.79 8.15
C GLY A 25 11.73 5.02 6.67
N ALA A 26 11.30 4.03 5.88
CA ALA A 26 10.88 4.19 4.49
C ALA A 26 9.77 5.25 4.36
N LYS A 27 10.02 6.23 3.50
CA LYS A 27 9.10 7.34 3.24
C LYS A 27 8.70 7.33 1.78
N LEU A 28 7.45 7.68 1.51
CA LEU A 28 7.05 8.09 0.18
C LEU A 28 8.04 9.14 -0.34
N THR A 29 8.37 9.10 -1.64
CA THR A 29 9.37 9.93 -2.34
C THR A 29 10.86 9.59 -2.11
N MET A 30 11.20 8.61 -1.26
CA MET A 30 12.56 8.07 -1.23
C MET A 30 12.87 7.34 -2.53
N THR A 31 14.14 7.33 -2.95
CA THR A 31 14.53 6.53 -4.12
C THR A 31 14.64 5.05 -3.78
N TYR A 32 14.58 4.18 -4.78
CA TYR A 32 14.87 2.75 -4.61
C TYR A 32 16.19 2.52 -3.88
N LYS A 33 17.26 3.24 -4.26
CA LYS A 33 18.55 3.16 -3.58
C LYS A 33 18.41 3.45 -2.08
N GLN A 34 17.75 4.56 -1.72
CA GLN A 34 17.56 4.93 -0.32
C GLN A 34 16.72 3.91 0.47
N ILE A 35 15.78 3.22 -0.18
CA ILE A 35 15.00 2.16 0.45
C ILE A 35 15.84 0.89 0.61
N LYS A 36 16.59 0.48 -0.43
CA LYS A 36 17.49 -0.68 -0.38
C LYS A 36 18.59 -0.50 0.67
N ASP A 37 19.20 0.69 0.76
CA ASP A 37 20.20 1.02 1.79
C ASP A 37 19.65 0.89 3.23
N ARG A 38 18.32 0.96 3.41
CA ARG A 38 17.66 0.89 4.73
C ARG A 38 17.13 -0.50 5.06
N LEU A 39 16.51 -1.15 4.08
CA LEU A 39 15.89 -2.46 4.25
C LEU A 39 16.89 -3.60 4.00
N GLY A 40 18.03 -3.31 3.36
CA GLY A 40 19.05 -4.30 3.05
C GLY A 40 18.49 -5.45 2.23
N ASP A 41 18.77 -6.67 2.68
CA ASP A 41 18.34 -7.90 2.01
C ASP A 41 16.85 -8.21 2.19
N ALA A 42 16.16 -7.51 3.10
CA ALA A 42 14.71 -7.66 3.25
C ALA A 42 13.95 -7.18 2.01
N LEU A 43 14.48 -6.21 1.26
CA LEU A 43 13.88 -5.78 -0.01
C LEU A 43 14.35 -6.67 -1.16
N ASN A 44 13.42 -7.40 -1.78
CA ASN A 44 13.69 -8.22 -2.95
C ASN A 44 14.19 -7.35 -4.11
N ASP A 45 15.22 -7.85 -4.78
CA ASP A 45 15.79 -7.18 -5.94
C ASP A 45 15.03 -7.45 -7.23
N LYS A 46 14.23 -8.53 -7.25
CA LYS A 46 13.33 -8.89 -8.34
C LYS A 46 11.98 -8.20 -8.17
N PRO A 47 11.34 -7.77 -9.26
CA PRO A 47 9.96 -7.29 -9.22
C PRO A 47 9.01 -8.35 -8.64
N SER A 48 7.92 -7.91 -8.03
CA SER A 48 6.85 -8.78 -7.54
C SER A 48 6.25 -9.58 -8.69
N SER A 49 6.06 -10.89 -8.48
CA SER A 49 5.35 -11.78 -9.40
C SER A 49 3.88 -11.40 -9.57
N ASP A 50 3.28 -10.80 -8.54
CA ASP A 50 1.86 -10.45 -8.50
C ASP A 50 1.57 -9.20 -9.34
N TYR A 51 2.61 -8.45 -9.71
CA TYR A 51 2.51 -7.23 -10.50
C TYR A 51 3.52 -7.26 -11.67
N PRO A 52 3.39 -8.19 -12.62
CA PRO A 52 4.33 -8.32 -13.72
C PRO A 52 4.36 -7.04 -14.57
N GLY A 53 5.56 -6.63 -14.98
CA GLY A 53 5.77 -5.39 -15.76
C GLY A 53 5.75 -4.10 -14.93
N ASN A 54 5.25 -4.12 -13.70
CA ASN A 54 5.24 -2.96 -12.84
C ASN A 54 6.54 -2.85 -12.03
N LYS A 55 6.92 -1.61 -11.70
CA LYS A 55 8.08 -1.29 -10.83
C LYS A 55 7.75 -1.54 -9.34
N MET A 56 7.13 -2.68 -9.04
CA MET A 56 6.75 -3.12 -7.70
C MET A 56 7.80 -4.11 -7.18
N PHE A 57 8.29 -3.90 -5.98
CA PHE A 57 9.29 -4.77 -5.34
C PHE A 57 8.80 -5.11 -3.96
N THR A 58 8.91 -6.36 -3.56
CA THR A 58 8.40 -6.80 -2.28
C THR A 58 9.50 -6.80 -1.24
N ALA A 59 9.19 -6.37 -0.03
CA ALA A 59 10.03 -6.62 1.12
C ALA A 59 9.50 -7.85 1.84
N LYS A 60 10.33 -8.89 1.96
CA LYS A 60 10.03 -10.07 2.75
C LYS A 60 10.51 -9.84 4.17
N ASP A 61 9.60 -9.98 5.11
CA ASP A 61 9.90 -10.37 6.48
C ASP A 61 8.73 -11.20 6.99
N TYR A 62 9.03 -12.24 7.74
CA TYR A 62 8.02 -13.05 8.40
C TYR A 62 7.20 -12.18 9.38
N PRO A 63 5.85 -12.23 9.37
CA PRO A 63 4.99 -13.18 8.66
C PRO A 63 4.46 -12.74 7.27
N GLU A 64 4.73 -11.55 6.72
CA GLU A 64 4.10 -11.09 5.46
C GLU A 64 4.95 -10.25 4.51
N GLU A 65 4.58 -10.35 3.24
CA GLU A 65 5.19 -9.66 2.10
C GLU A 65 4.55 -8.26 1.92
N ILE A 66 5.35 -7.20 2.13
CA ILE A 66 4.90 -5.81 1.88
C ILE A 66 5.40 -5.37 0.52
N THR A 67 4.50 -4.86 -0.31
CA THR A 67 4.84 -4.46 -1.68
C THR A 67 5.14 -2.97 -1.73
N PHE A 68 6.31 -2.61 -2.25
CA PHE A 68 6.77 -1.25 -2.47
C PHE A 68 6.65 -0.92 -3.97
N GLY A 69 5.76 0.02 -4.31
CA GLY A 69 5.62 0.50 -5.67
C GLY A 69 6.47 1.71 -5.95
N PHE A 70 7.30 1.63 -6.98
CA PHE A 70 8.18 2.71 -7.40
C PHE A 70 7.76 3.27 -8.75
N ALA A 71 7.94 4.57 -8.93
CA ALA A 71 7.69 5.22 -10.21
C ALA A 71 8.68 6.34 -10.48
N GLY A 72 8.80 6.73 -11.73
CA GLY A 72 9.76 7.74 -12.17
C GLY A 72 9.63 8.02 -13.64
N LYS A 73 10.47 8.90 -14.18
CA LYS A 73 10.47 9.21 -15.61
C LYS A 73 10.94 7.99 -16.43
N PRO A 74 10.58 7.87 -17.74
CA PRO A 74 10.98 6.74 -18.57
C PRO A 74 12.50 6.47 -18.60
N LYS A 75 13.33 7.53 -18.59
CA LYS A 75 14.79 7.43 -18.65
C LYS A 75 15.47 7.15 -17.29
N TRP A 76 14.71 7.07 -16.20
CA TRP A 76 15.30 6.86 -14.88
C TRP A 76 15.69 5.40 -14.66
N LYS A 77 16.89 5.20 -14.12
CA LYS A 77 17.36 3.88 -13.69
C LYS A 77 16.63 3.44 -12.42
N LYS A 78 16.56 2.13 -12.16
CA LYS A 78 15.94 1.51 -10.95
C LYS A 78 16.24 2.30 -9.67
N ASN A 79 17.52 2.56 -9.41
CA ASN A 79 18.01 3.26 -8.21
C ASN A 79 17.52 4.71 -8.04
N GLN A 80 16.98 5.33 -9.09
CA GLN A 80 16.44 6.69 -9.10
C GLN A 80 14.91 6.72 -8.96
N LEU A 81 14.24 5.59 -9.20
CA LEU A 81 12.79 5.48 -9.07
C LEU A 81 12.36 5.82 -7.65
N LYS A 82 11.22 6.50 -7.52
CA LYS A 82 10.72 7.04 -6.27
C LYS A 82 9.63 6.14 -5.73
N LEU A 83 9.68 5.84 -4.44
CA LEU A 83 8.62 5.12 -3.74
C LEU A 83 7.33 5.94 -3.79
N ILE A 84 6.29 5.37 -4.38
CA ILE A 84 4.98 5.98 -4.53
C ILE A 84 3.86 5.23 -3.82
N THR A 85 4.00 3.93 -3.60
CA THR A 85 3.04 3.12 -2.82
C THR A 85 3.76 2.19 -1.85
N ILE A 86 3.13 1.93 -0.72
CA ILE A 86 3.41 0.81 0.16
C ILE A 86 2.07 0.09 0.33
N ASP A 87 2.02 -1.16 -0.10
CA ASP A 87 0.82 -1.99 -0.11
C ASP A 87 0.96 -3.08 0.94
N TYR A 88 -0.05 -3.16 1.80
CA TYR A 88 -0.20 -4.14 2.86
C TYR A 88 -1.38 -5.03 2.48
N ASN A 89 -1.09 -6.20 1.93
CA ASN A 89 -2.09 -7.20 1.53
C ASN A 89 -2.32 -8.19 2.69
N HIS A 90 -3.38 -9.00 2.59
CA HIS A 90 -3.72 -10.06 3.54
C HIS A 90 -3.92 -9.58 5.00
N LEU A 91 -4.43 -8.36 5.19
CA LEU A 91 -4.70 -7.80 6.51
C LEU A 91 -5.78 -8.59 7.27
N ASP A 92 -6.63 -9.33 6.57
CA ASP A 92 -7.65 -10.23 7.10
C ASP A 92 -7.07 -11.35 7.97
N ARG A 93 -5.80 -11.72 7.78
CA ARG A 93 -5.08 -12.69 8.63
C ARG A 93 -4.72 -12.15 10.02
N PHE A 94 -4.70 -10.83 10.18
CA PHE A 94 -4.27 -10.14 11.40
C PHE A 94 -5.40 -9.38 12.09
N TYR A 95 -6.39 -8.97 11.30
CA TYR A 95 -7.46 -8.11 11.74
C TYR A 95 -8.81 -8.69 11.33
N ASP A 96 -9.65 -8.99 12.32
CA ASP A 96 -11.09 -9.10 12.09
C ASP A 96 -11.73 -7.71 12.23
N LEU A 97 -11.51 -6.85 11.23
CA LEU A 97 -11.99 -5.47 11.23
C LEU A 97 -12.99 -5.22 10.10
N LYS A 98 -14.22 -4.87 10.49
CA LYS A 98 -15.26 -4.48 9.54
C LYS A 98 -15.17 -3.00 9.18
N ALA A 99 -15.67 -2.64 8.01
CA ALA A 99 -15.72 -1.27 7.53
C ALA A 99 -16.42 -0.30 8.49
N LYS A 100 -17.40 -0.79 9.28
CA LYS A 100 -18.09 -0.02 10.31
C LYS A 100 -17.14 0.40 11.44
N ASP A 101 -16.25 -0.49 11.86
CA ASP A 101 -15.33 -0.27 12.98
C ASP A 101 -14.19 0.65 12.55
N ILE A 102 -13.69 0.47 11.32
CA ILE A 102 -12.80 1.44 10.69
C ILE A 102 -13.42 2.83 10.67
N ARG A 103 -14.70 2.98 10.29
CA ARG A 103 -15.36 4.30 10.24
C ARG A 103 -15.51 4.96 11.61
N LYS A 104 -15.59 4.20 12.71
CA LYS A 104 -15.63 4.78 14.07
C LYS A 104 -14.32 5.49 14.41
N VAL A 105 -13.19 4.94 13.97
CA VAL A 105 -11.86 5.47 14.31
C VAL A 105 -11.31 6.41 13.25
N TRP A 106 -11.49 6.09 11.97
CA TRP A 106 -11.03 6.88 10.83
C TRP A 106 -12.01 7.98 10.42
N GLY A 107 -13.26 7.94 10.88
CA GLY A 107 -14.31 8.88 10.48
C GLY A 107 -14.87 8.61 9.09
N LYS A 108 -15.47 9.63 8.47
CA LYS A 108 -16.04 9.52 7.12
C LYS A 108 -14.91 9.53 6.08
N PRO A 109 -14.89 8.61 5.10
CA PRO A 109 -13.92 8.66 4.02
C PRO A 109 -14.20 9.81 3.06
N ASP A 110 -13.13 10.35 2.47
CA ASP A 110 -13.19 11.41 1.44
C ASP A 110 -13.87 10.90 0.17
N LYS A 111 -13.70 9.61 -0.14
CA LYS A 111 -14.34 8.94 -1.27
C LYS A 111 -14.59 7.47 -0.95
N LYS A 112 -15.71 6.95 -1.44
CA LYS A 112 -16.02 5.53 -1.48
C LYS A 112 -16.09 5.08 -2.94
N LYS A 113 -15.60 3.88 -3.24
CA LYS A 113 -15.73 3.26 -4.57
C LYS A 113 -16.08 1.78 -4.39
N LYS A 114 -17.02 1.27 -5.20
CA LYS A 114 -17.18 -0.17 -5.45
C LYS A 114 -16.25 -0.50 -6.63
N ASN A 115 -15.41 -1.51 -6.48
CA ASN A 115 -14.61 -2.03 -7.58
C ASN A 115 -14.99 -3.48 -7.78
N SER A 116 -15.13 -3.87 -9.03
CA SER A 116 -15.20 -5.27 -9.41
C SER A 116 -13.85 -5.52 -10.09
N PHE A 117 -13.02 -6.35 -9.47
CA PHE A 117 -11.74 -6.76 -10.06
C PHE A 117 -11.91 -8.17 -10.64
N ASP A 118 -11.26 -8.41 -11.77
CA ASP A 118 -11.31 -9.65 -12.54
C ASP A 118 -10.04 -10.48 -12.35
N TRP A 119 -9.48 -10.44 -11.13
CA TRP A 119 -8.17 -11.04 -10.82
C TRP A 119 -8.26 -12.50 -10.37
N ASP A 120 -9.44 -13.10 -10.43
CA ASP A 120 -9.69 -14.47 -10.00
C ASP A 120 -10.42 -15.21 -11.12
N ASP A 121 -9.82 -16.27 -11.64
CA ASP A 121 -10.31 -17.04 -12.80
C ASP A 121 -11.67 -17.73 -12.54
N GLU A 122 -12.22 -17.63 -11.33
CA GLU A 122 -13.50 -18.23 -10.92
C GLU A 122 -14.59 -17.24 -10.43
N GLY A 123 -14.37 -15.91 -10.42
CA GLY A 123 -15.49 -15.01 -10.10
C GLY A 123 -15.20 -13.52 -9.93
N ILE A 124 -16.23 -12.70 -10.24
CA ILE A 124 -16.24 -11.26 -10.02
C ILE A 124 -16.07 -10.97 -8.51
N PHE A 125 -14.90 -10.49 -8.11
CA PHE A 125 -14.63 -10.10 -6.73
C PHE A 125 -15.03 -8.63 -6.50
N ASP A 126 -16.21 -8.43 -5.92
CA ASP A 126 -16.71 -7.12 -5.52
C ASP A 126 -15.97 -6.63 -4.25
N THR A 127 -15.16 -5.59 -4.40
CA THR A 127 -14.47 -4.91 -3.30
C THR A 127 -14.99 -3.50 -3.10
N TYR A 128 -14.71 -2.96 -1.92
CA TYR A 128 -14.99 -1.57 -1.59
C TYR A 128 -13.72 -0.88 -1.14
N THR A 129 -13.48 0.32 -1.68
CA THR A 129 -12.36 1.16 -1.25
C THR A 129 -12.87 2.36 -0.49
N TYR A 130 -12.35 2.57 0.72
CA TYR A 130 -12.50 3.82 1.46
C TYR A 130 -11.20 4.61 1.39
N ARG A 131 -11.27 5.85 0.91
CA ARG A 131 -10.11 6.73 0.76
C ARG A 131 -10.06 7.75 1.89
N TYR A 132 -8.88 7.86 2.50
CA TYR A 132 -8.55 8.80 3.56
C TYR A 132 -7.20 9.47 3.26
N GLY A 133 -7.23 10.60 2.55
CA GLY A 133 -6.04 11.32 2.13
C GLY A 133 -5.07 10.46 1.32
N HIS A 134 -3.94 10.12 1.93
CA HIS A 134 -2.88 9.27 1.36
C HIS A 134 -3.06 7.76 1.61
N THR A 135 -4.16 7.33 2.23
CA THR A 135 -4.40 5.92 2.56
C THR A 135 -5.71 5.42 1.99
N TRP A 136 -5.68 4.27 1.32
CA TRP A 136 -6.85 3.57 0.82
C TRP A 136 -6.99 2.25 1.57
N LEU A 137 -8.16 2.03 2.16
CA LEU A 137 -8.51 0.79 2.84
C LEU A 137 -9.45 -0.01 1.94
N TRP A 138 -9.14 -1.29 1.76
CA TRP A 138 -9.82 -2.20 0.86
C TRP A 138 -10.60 -3.24 1.67
N PHE A 139 -11.87 -3.39 1.30
CA PHE A 139 -12.78 -4.29 1.97
C PHE A 139 -13.37 -5.28 0.98
N ASP A 140 -13.56 -6.52 1.40
CA ASP A 140 -14.17 -7.57 0.59
C ASP A 140 -15.69 -7.32 0.41
N LYS A 141 -16.38 -8.27 -0.23
CA LYS A 141 -17.82 -8.21 -0.45
C LYS A 141 -18.63 -8.09 0.85
N GLU A 142 -18.12 -8.68 1.94
CA GLU A 142 -18.72 -8.71 3.28
C GLU A 142 -18.32 -7.51 4.16
N LYS A 143 -17.49 -6.61 3.61
CA LYS A 143 -16.95 -5.41 4.28
C LYS A 143 -15.88 -5.69 5.32
N ASN A 144 -15.18 -6.82 5.26
CA ASN A 144 -14.02 -7.09 6.08
C ASN A 144 -12.77 -6.46 5.45
N LEU A 145 -11.91 -5.86 6.27
CA LEU A 145 -10.66 -5.25 5.82
C LEU A 145 -9.68 -6.36 5.41
N PHE A 146 -9.22 -6.34 4.16
CA PHE A 146 -8.24 -7.32 3.67
C PHE A 146 -6.96 -6.68 3.12
N ALA A 147 -6.96 -5.38 2.79
CA ALA A 147 -5.76 -4.70 2.33
C ALA A 147 -5.75 -3.20 2.63
N MET A 148 -4.55 -2.62 2.59
CA MET A 148 -4.33 -1.18 2.67
C MET A 148 -3.25 -0.73 1.69
N THR A 149 -3.52 0.35 0.97
CA THR A 149 -2.53 1.06 0.14
C THR A 149 -2.21 2.42 0.75
N TYR A 150 -0.95 2.65 1.10
CA TYR A 150 -0.44 3.96 1.48
C TYR A 150 0.33 4.58 0.31
N LEU A 151 -0.12 5.72 -0.21
CA LEU A 151 0.36 6.24 -1.49
C LEU A 151 0.56 7.75 -1.58
N ASN A 152 1.50 8.14 -2.44
CA ASN A 152 1.65 9.51 -2.90
C ASN A 152 0.82 9.73 -4.17
N ARG A 153 -0.42 10.19 -4.01
CA ARG A 153 -1.35 10.42 -5.13
C ARG A 153 -0.82 11.40 -6.19
N LYS A 154 -0.03 12.40 -5.79
CA LYS A 154 0.53 13.37 -6.75
C LYS A 154 1.55 12.68 -7.66
N LEU A 155 2.42 11.84 -7.09
CA LEU A 155 3.40 11.09 -7.88
C LEU A 155 2.76 9.94 -8.65
N GLN A 156 1.78 9.24 -8.07
CA GLN A 156 1.02 8.20 -8.77
C GLN A 156 0.35 8.77 -10.03
N LYS A 157 -0.33 9.91 -9.95
CA LYS A 157 -0.91 10.55 -11.14
C LYS A 157 0.13 11.01 -12.16
N LYS A 158 1.34 11.31 -11.71
CA LYS A 158 2.40 11.85 -12.57
C LYS A 158 3.20 10.76 -13.28
N TRP A 159 3.39 9.61 -12.63
CA TRP A 159 4.34 8.57 -13.05
C TRP A 159 3.83 7.13 -12.88
N GLY A 160 2.63 6.93 -12.31
CA GLY A 160 2.08 5.60 -12.00
C GLY A 160 1.44 4.88 -13.19
N GLU A 161 1.36 5.53 -14.35
CA GLU A 161 1.03 4.93 -15.64
C GLU A 161 2.31 4.91 -16.48
N ILE A 162 3.21 3.95 -16.22
CA ILE A 162 4.30 3.57 -17.13
C ILE A 162 4.53 2.08 -16.99
#